data_AF-A0A8T3L2L7-F1
#
_entry.id   AF-A0A8T3L2L7-F1
#
_cell.length_a   1.000
_cell.length_b   1.000
_cell.length_c   1.000
_cell.angle_alpha   90.00
_cell.angle_beta   90.00
_cell.angle_gamma   90.00
#
_symmetry.space_group_name_H-M   'P 1'
#
loop_
_entity.id
_entity.type
_entity.pdbx_description
1 polymer ?
#
loop_
_entity_poly.entity_id
_entity_poly.type
_entity_poly.pdbx_seq_one_letter_code
_entity_poly.pdbx_strand_id
1 'polypeptide(L)'
;MGFIEQVYAKRKKLADVLVDEEYSGIREIVEELYPDKAHFIYELLQNAEDTNATYVTFNLDEDRLVFEHNGDSFTEDDVFGITNIGKGTKKDDKEKIGKFGVGFKAVFAYTETPRIWSPTFAFQISDLVLPSGLTVDPELGGITRFEFPFNNNKKNPSDAYAEVLAGLDDISENTLLFLSSIKSIRWEVKNKKDSVVSRFVHTKYHIEMLKIIGDRTVSSSHFLLFMQPAEGLRKQCIAIAFSLGFLSNISEYDPAKELSEQFKIVVLRPGNVAVFFPAEKETSGLNGTYFRINILI
;
A
#
# COMPACT_ATOMS: atom_id res chain seq x y z
N MET A 1 -0.41 16.11 -29.81
CA MET A 1 -1.31 15.34 -28.93
C MET A 1 -0.48 14.93 -27.73
N GLY A 2 -0.82 15.38 -26.52
CA GLY A 2 -0.07 15.02 -25.33
C GLY A 2 -0.15 13.51 -25.05
N PHE A 3 0.72 13.02 -24.18
CA PHE A 3 0.82 11.59 -23.88
C PHE A 3 -0.50 11.05 -23.29
N ILE A 4 -1.11 11.77 -22.35
CA ILE A 4 -2.38 11.38 -21.72
C ILE A 4 -3.49 11.23 -22.77
N GLU A 5 -3.57 12.12 -23.74
CA GLU A 5 -4.56 12.06 -24.82
C GLU A 5 -4.32 10.87 -25.75
N GLN A 6 -3.07 10.45 -25.93
CA GLN A 6 -2.76 9.20 -26.66
C GLN A 6 -3.22 7.97 -25.89
N VAL A 7 -3.03 7.94 -24.56
CA VAL A 7 -3.54 6.84 -23.71
C VAL A 7 -5.07 6.83 -23.75
N TYR A 8 -5.71 8.00 -23.63
CA TYR A 8 -7.16 8.14 -23.75
C TYR A 8 -7.68 7.54 -25.06
N ALA A 9 -7.11 7.92 -26.21
CA ALA A 9 -7.53 7.40 -27.51
C ALA A 9 -7.40 5.86 -27.61
N LYS A 10 -6.37 5.28 -26.99
CA LYS A 10 -6.18 3.83 -26.93
C LYS A 10 -7.20 3.14 -26.02
N ARG A 11 -7.64 3.78 -24.95
CA ARG A 11 -8.56 3.22 -23.95
C ARG A 11 -10.03 3.45 -24.27
N LYS A 12 -10.36 4.40 -25.15
CA LYS A 12 -11.74 4.80 -25.47
C LYS A 12 -12.66 3.62 -25.79
N LYS A 13 -12.26 2.75 -26.72
CA LYS A 13 -13.06 1.57 -27.09
C LYS A 13 -13.33 0.62 -25.93
N LEU A 14 -12.35 0.43 -25.04
CA LEU A 14 -12.52 -0.44 -23.87
C LEU A 14 -13.47 0.20 -22.85
N ALA A 15 -13.33 1.49 -22.62
CA ALA A 15 -14.20 2.23 -21.72
C ALA A 15 -15.65 2.21 -22.19
N ASP A 16 -15.88 2.40 -23.50
CA ASP A 16 -17.22 2.34 -24.10
C ASP A 16 -17.89 0.98 -23.83
N VAL A 17 -17.14 -0.13 -23.87
CA VAL A 17 -17.64 -1.47 -23.51
C VAL A 17 -17.93 -1.59 -22.00
N LEU A 18 -17.13 -0.97 -21.14
CA LEU A 18 -17.29 -1.07 -19.68
C LEU A 18 -18.48 -0.27 -19.13
N VAL A 19 -18.89 0.78 -19.84
CA VAL A 19 -20.06 1.61 -19.48
C VAL A 19 -21.34 1.17 -20.18
N ASP A 20 -21.25 0.24 -21.12
CA ASP A 20 -22.39 -0.29 -21.85
C ASP A 20 -23.26 -1.14 -20.90
N GLU A 21 -24.56 -0.83 -20.82
CA GLU A 21 -25.51 -1.57 -19.98
C GLU A 21 -25.61 -3.05 -20.40
N GLU A 22 -25.39 -3.36 -21.69
CA GLU A 22 -25.37 -4.73 -22.22
C GLU A 22 -24.20 -5.56 -21.66
N TYR A 23 -23.11 -4.89 -21.24
CA TYR A 23 -21.91 -5.51 -20.68
C TYR A 23 -21.65 -5.13 -19.21
N SER A 24 -22.67 -4.63 -18.51
CA SER A 24 -22.63 -4.21 -17.10
C SER A 24 -22.00 -5.27 -16.17
N GLY A 25 -22.20 -6.56 -16.46
CA GLY A 25 -21.59 -7.67 -15.73
C GLY A 25 -20.05 -7.67 -15.71
N ILE A 26 -19.38 -7.08 -16.71
CA ILE A 26 -17.90 -6.97 -16.71
C ILE A 26 -17.44 -5.98 -15.64
N ARG A 27 -18.15 -4.86 -15.49
CA ARG A 27 -17.87 -3.86 -14.45
C ARG A 27 -18.16 -4.44 -13.06
N GLU A 28 -19.29 -5.14 -12.92
CA GLU A 28 -19.64 -5.83 -11.67
C GLU A 28 -18.58 -6.86 -11.29
N ILE A 29 -18.08 -7.68 -12.22
CA ILE A 29 -16.98 -8.61 -11.94
C ILE A 29 -15.73 -7.87 -11.45
N VAL A 30 -15.34 -6.75 -12.06
CA VAL A 30 -14.17 -5.98 -11.61
C VAL A 30 -14.36 -5.43 -10.18
N GLU A 31 -15.58 -5.02 -9.85
CA GLU A 31 -15.95 -4.53 -8.51
C GLU A 31 -16.07 -5.69 -7.48
N GLU A 32 -16.60 -6.85 -7.88
CA GLU A 32 -16.82 -8.04 -7.04
C GLU A 32 -15.55 -8.88 -6.80
N LEU A 33 -14.51 -8.74 -7.64
CA LEU A 33 -13.22 -9.41 -7.44
C LEU A 33 -12.52 -8.98 -6.13
N TYR A 34 -13.01 -7.93 -5.46
CA TYR A 34 -12.46 -7.39 -4.21
C TYR A 34 -13.53 -7.24 -3.13
N PRO A 35 -13.98 -8.36 -2.52
CA PRO A 35 -14.97 -8.32 -1.45
C PRO A 35 -14.41 -7.80 -0.12
N ASP A 36 -13.08 -7.70 0.00
CA ASP A 36 -12.45 -7.32 1.26
C ASP A 36 -12.34 -5.80 1.41
N LYS A 37 -12.99 -5.28 2.46
CA LYS A 37 -13.14 -3.85 2.72
C LYS A 37 -11.77 -3.27 3.09
N ALA A 38 -11.44 -2.12 2.51
CA ALA A 38 -10.17 -1.42 2.70
C ALA A 38 -8.84 -2.15 2.34
N HIS A 39 -8.87 -3.34 1.73
CA HIS A 39 -7.64 -4.03 1.26
C HIS A 39 -6.81 -3.17 0.30
N PHE A 40 -7.43 -2.24 -0.43
CA PHE A 40 -6.72 -1.32 -1.32
C PHE A 40 -5.68 -0.45 -0.59
N ILE A 41 -5.80 -0.23 0.73
CA ILE A 41 -4.78 0.48 1.53
C ILE A 41 -3.43 -0.23 1.43
N TYR A 42 -3.42 -1.56 1.55
CA TYR A 42 -2.21 -2.36 1.42
C TYR A 42 -1.68 -2.40 -0.01
N GLU A 43 -2.56 -2.35 -1.02
CA GLU A 43 -2.15 -2.21 -2.41
C GLU A 43 -1.46 -0.85 -2.67
N LEU A 44 -1.93 0.23 -2.04
CA LEU A 44 -1.28 1.54 -2.12
C LEU A 44 0.10 1.52 -1.46
N LEU A 45 0.23 0.87 -0.29
CA LEU A 45 1.51 0.66 0.38
C LEU A 45 2.49 -0.15 -0.50
N GLN A 46 2.01 -1.19 -1.18
CA GLN A 46 2.81 -1.96 -2.14
C GLN A 46 3.29 -1.11 -3.31
N ASN A 47 2.40 -0.32 -3.92
CA ASN A 47 2.76 0.55 -5.03
C ASN A 47 3.83 1.58 -4.61
N ALA A 48 3.71 2.14 -3.40
CA ALA A 48 4.73 3.04 -2.85
C ALA A 48 6.05 2.30 -2.58
N GLU A 49 6.02 1.09 -2.02
CA GLU A 49 7.20 0.26 -1.79
C GLU A 49 7.94 -0.09 -3.09
N ASP A 50 7.20 -0.42 -4.15
CA ASP A 50 7.74 -0.74 -5.48
C ASP A 50 8.37 0.46 -6.21
N THR A 51 8.06 1.68 -5.75
CA THR A 51 8.69 2.94 -6.20
C THR A 51 9.78 3.42 -5.25
N ASN A 52 10.25 2.57 -4.33
CA ASN A 52 11.28 2.89 -3.35
C ASN A 52 10.92 4.05 -2.41
N ALA A 53 9.63 4.29 -2.18
CA ALA A 53 9.19 5.27 -1.19
C ALA A 53 9.77 4.94 0.19
N THR A 54 10.20 5.97 0.93
CA THR A 54 10.70 5.83 2.29
C THR A 54 9.67 6.24 3.33
N TYR A 55 8.67 7.03 2.94
CA TYR A 55 7.52 7.34 3.78
C TYR A 55 6.26 7.49 2.95
N VAL A 56 5.13 7.30 3.62
CA VAL A 56 3.79 7.51 3.07
C VAL A 56 2.90 8.25 4.07
N THR A 57 1.91 8.96 3.56
CA THR A 57 0.87 9.63 4.35
C THR A 57 -0.52 9.24 3.85
N PHE A 58 -1.46 9.07 4.77
CA PHE A 58 -2.89 8.97 4.48
C PHE A 58 -3.60 10.12 5.18
N ASN A 59 -4.35 10.93 4.45
CA ASN A 59 -5.22 11.96 5.03
C ASN A 59 -6.67 11.59 4.71
N LEU A 60 -7.45 11.27 5.74
CA LEU A 60 -8.84 10.86 5.59
C LEU A 60 -9.79 11.97 6.04
N ASP A 61 -10.57 12.45 5.08
CA ASP A 61 -11.68 13.39 5.25
C ASP A 61 -13.02 12.69 5.03
N GLU A 62 -14.13 13.33 5.44
CA GLU A 62 -15.49 12.78 5.29
C GLU A 62 -15.88 12.49 3.83
N ASP A 63 -15.26 13.18 2.87
CA ASP A 63 -15.59 13.14 1.44
C ASP A 63 -14.49 12.54 0.56
N ARG A 64 -13.31 12.22 1.11
CA ARG A 64 -12.18 11.68 0.33
C ARG A 64 -11.10 11.03 1.18
N LEU A 65 -10.31 10.19 0.54
CA LEU A 65 -8.99 9.77 1.04
C LEU A 65 -7.89 10.36 0.15
N VAL A 66 -6.87 10.93 0.76
CA VAL A 66 -5.62 11.33 0.10
C VAL A 66 -4.51 10.39 0.55
N PHE A 67 -3.75 9.83 -0.39
CA PHE A 67 -2.57 9.01 -0.14
C PHE A 67 -1.37 9.64 -0.83
N GLU A 68 -0.27 9.82 -0.12
CA GLU A 68 0.95 10.41 -0.69
C GLU A 68 2.18 9.59 -0.34
N HIS A 69 3.17 9.60 -1.23
CA HIS A 69 4.46 8.98 -1.00
C HIS A 69 5.59 9.73 -1.71
N ASN A 70 6.81 9.55 -1.22
CA ASN A 70 8.01 10.17 -1.77
C ASN A 70 8.82 9.24 -2.70
N GLY A 71 8.15 8.24 -3.25
CA GLY A 71 8.78 7.30 -4.17
C GLY A 71 9.04 7.91 -5.55
N ASP A 72 9.60 7.09 -6.44
CA ASP A 72 9.86 7.44 -7.82
C ASP A 72 8.61 7.97 -8.53
N SER A 73 8.79 8.98 -9.38
CA SER A 73 7.70 9.60 -10.13
C SER A 73 7.10 8.64 -11.16
N PHE A 74 5.82 8.84 -11.50
CA PHE A 74 5.16 8.07 -12.56
C PHE A 74 5.92 8.14 -13.89
N THR A 75 6.06 6.98 -14.53
CA THR A 75 6.55 6.85 -15.91
C THR A 75 5.38 6.68 -16.89
N GLU A 76 5.64 6.79 -18.19
CA GLU A 76 4.63 6.46 -19.21
C GLU A 76 4.07 5.04 -19.05
N ASP A 77 4.93 4.07 -18.70
CA ASP A 77 4.55 2.69 -18.43
C ASP A 77 3.60 2.58 -17.22
N ASP A 78 3.77 3.44 -16.22
CA ASP A 78 2.91 3.49 -15.03
C ASP A 78 1.52 3.97 -15.38
N VAL A 79 1.42 5.03 -16.18
CA VAL A 79 0.14 5.54 -16.69
C VAL A 79 -0.55 4.47 -17.55
N PHE A 80 0.19 3.77 -18.41
CA PHE A 80 -0.37 2.66 -19.20
C PHE A 80 -0.85 1.51 -18.32
N GLY A 81 -0.10 1.18 -17.27
CA GLY A 81 -0.43 0.13 -16.30
C GLY A 81 -1.69 0.46 -15.53
N ILE A 82 -1.75 1.64 -14.91
CA ILE A 82 -2.87 2.04 -14.03
C ILE A 82 -4.18 2.22 -14.78
N THR A 83 -4.12 2.56 -16.08
CA THR A 83 -5.28 2.68 -16.97
C THR A 83 -5.68 1.36 -17.63
N ASN A 84 -5.06 0.23 -17.31
CA ASN A 84 -5.39 -1.07 -17.90
C ASN A 84 -6.39 -1.86 -17.03
N ILE A 85 -7.12 -2.80 -17.65
CA ILE A 85 -7.93 -3.83 -16.98
C ILE A 85 -7.57 -5.20 -17.58
N GLY A 86 -7.32 -6.19 -16.72
CA GLY A 86 -6.95 -7.57 -17.11
C GLY A 86 -5.52 -7.97 -16.72
N LYS A 87 -5.15 -9.23 -17.02
CA LYS A 87 -3.78 -9.74 -16.77
C LYS A 87 -2.78 -8.81 -17.44
N GLY A 88 -1.94 -8.18 -16.62
CA GLY A 88 -0.99 -7.16 -17.05
C GLY A 88 -0.26 -7.54 -18.33
N THR A 89 -0.07 -6.56 -19.21
CA THR A 89 0.80 -6.67 -20.39
C THR A 89 2.20 -7.04 -19.94
N LYS A 90 2.50 -8.34 -19.87
CA LYS A 90 3.83 -8.96 -19.78
C LYS A 90 3.69 -10.45 -20.06
N LYS A 91 3.64 -10.84 -21.33
CA LYS A 91 3.93 -12.24 -21.72
C LYS A 91 5.40 -12.60 -21.44
N ASP A 92 6.29 -11.61 -21.32
CA ASP A 92 7.74 -11.83 -21.28
C ASP A 92 8.44 -11.43 -19.97
N ASP A 93 7.75 -10.86 -18.98
CA ASP A 93 8.36 -10.45 -17.70
C ASP A 93 7.52 -10.99 -16.53
N LYS A 94 7.54 -12.32 -16.35
CA LYS A 94 6.80 -13.05 -15.29
C LYS A 94 7.16 -12.60 -13.87
N GLU A 95 8.22 -11.81 -13.70
CA GLU A 95 8.76 -11.39 -12.40
C GLU A 95 8.41 -9.96 -12.00
N LYS A 96 7.79 -9.16 -12.89
CA LYS A 96 7.20 -7.84 -12.56
C LYS A 96 5.68 -7.98 -12.43
N ILE A 97 5.27 -8.81 -11.47
CA ILE A 97 3.89 -8.86 -10.98
C ILE A 97 3.75 -7.69 -10.00
N GLY A 98 2.75 -6.83 -10.24
CA GLY A 98 2.56 -5.58 -9.49
C GLY A 98 3.27 -4.39 -10.13
N LYS A 99 2.49 -3.53 -10.79
CA LYS A 99 2.85 -2.10 -10.88
C LYS A 99 1.58 -1.26 -10.87
N PHE A 100 0.56 -1.68 -11.61
CA PHE A 100 -0.85 -1.38 -11.33
C PHE A 100 -1.68 -2.56 -11.86
N GLY A 101 -1.91 -3.53 -10.98
CA GLY A 101 -2.70 -4.72 -11.29
C GLY A 101 -4.19 -4.50 -10.99
N VAL A 102 -4.96 -5.58 -11.06
CA VAL A 102 -6.38 -5.60 -10.69
C VAL A 102 -6.58 -5.04 -9.25
N GLY A 103 -5.57 -5.14 -8.36
CA GLY A 103 -5.60 -4.61 -6.98
C GLY A 103 -5.81 -3.09 -6.86
N PHE A 104 -5.24 -2.26 -7.75
CA PHE A 104 -5.55 -0.82 -7.74
C PHE A 104 -7.03 -0.57 -8.05
N LYS A 105 -7.70 -1.45 -8.81
CA LYS A 105 -9.10 -1.25 -9.18
C LYS A 105 -10.06 -1.35 -7.99
N ALA A 106 -9.63 -1.90 -6.86
CA ALA A 106 -10.39 -1.88 -5.62
C ALA A 106 -10.73 -0.45 -5.12
N VAL A 107 -9.96 0.59 -5.53
CA VAL A 107 -10.30 1.98 -5.22
C VAL A 107 -11.63 2.42 -5.84
N PHE A 108 -12.04 1.78 -6.95
CA PHE A 108 -13.28 2.13 -7.62
C PHE A 108 -14.52 1.73 -6.83
N ALA A 109 -14.41 0.90 -5.78
CA ALA A 109 -15.48 0.69 -4.82
C ALA A 109 -15.78 1.93 -3.96
N TYR A 110 -14.92 2.95 -3.98
CA TYR A 110 -15.03 4.18 -3.19
C TYR A 110 -15.12 5.43 -4.09
N THR A 111 -14.45 5.42 -5.25
CA THR A 111 -14.38 6.58 -6.14
C THR A 111 -14.68 6.22 -7.60
N GLU A 112 -15.33 7.12 -8.34
CA GLU A 112 -15.45 7.05 -9.81
C GLU A 112 -14.30 7.76 -10.51
N THR A 113 -13.62 8.67 -9.80
CA THR A 113 -12.64 9.59 -10.38
C THR A 113 -11.37 9.67 -9.52
N PRO A 114 -10.58 8.59 -9.39
CA PRO A 114 -9.29 8.68 -8.73
C PRO A 114 -8.40 9.69 -9.48
N ARG A 115 -7.76 10.57 -8.73
CA ARG A 115 -6.89 11.63 -9.24
C ARG A 115 -5.46 11.36 -8.80
N ILE A 116 -4.52 11.54 -9.72
CA ILE A 116 -3.11 11.24 -9.51
C ILE A 116 -2.29 12.45 -9.93
N TRP A 117 -1.39 12.86 -9.04
CA TRP A 117 -0.35 13.83 -9.31
C TRP A 117 1.00 13.22 -8.96
N SER A 118 1.96 13.37 -9.86
CA SER A 118 3.36 13.11 -9.64
C SER A 118 4.15 14.28 -10.25
N PRO A 119 5.47 14.36 -9.99
CA PRO A 119 6.31 15.37 -10.64
C PRO A 119 6.27 15.34 -12.19
N THR A 120 5.88 14.22 -12.77
CA THR A 120 5.89 13.95 -14.22
C THR A 120 4.51 13.96 -14.87
N PHE A 121 3.45 13.62 -14.13
CA PHE A 121 2.09 13.48 -14.67
C PHE A 121 1.05 13.99 -13.67
N ALA A 122 0.00 14.63 -14.20
CA ALA A 122 -1.20 14.98 -13.45
C ALA A 122 -2.42 14.55 -14.27
N PHE A 123 -3.19 13.59 -13.78
CA PHE A 123 -4.34 13.04 -14.48
C PHE A 123 -5.35 12.42 -13.51
N GLN A 124 -6.61 12.38 -13.92
CA GLN A 124 -7.63 11.56 -13.27
C GLN A 124 -8.01 10.41 -14.19
N ILE A 125 -8.55 9.34 -13.62
CA ILE A 125 -9.10 8.21 -14.37
C ILE A 125 -10.62 8.23 -14.20
N SER A 126 -11.36 7.97 -15.27
CA SER A 126 -12.81 7.80 -15.29
C SER A 126 -13.16 6.51 -16.03
N ASP A 127 -14.37 6.00 -15.86
CA ASP A 127 -14.84 4.76 -16.52
C ASP A 127 -13.84 3.61 -16.36
N LEU A 128 -13.23 3.52 -15.17
CA LEU A 128 -12.18 2.59 -14.75
C LEU A 128 -10.83 2.69 -15.50
N VAL A 129 -10.80 3.21 -16.74
CA VAL A 129 -9.64 3.14 -17.65
C VAL A 129 -9.32 4.42 -18.42
N LEU A 130 -10.19 5.42 -18.44
CA LEU A 130 -9.99 6.64 -19.26
C LEU A 130 -9.24 7.72 -18.49
N PRO A 131 -7.99 8.02 -18.86
CA PRO A 131 -7.28 9.13 -18.26
C PRO A 131 -7.67 10.47 -18.90
N SER A 132 -7.77 11.52 -18.09
CA SER A 132 -7.85 12.91 -18.55
C SER A 132 -6.87 13.77 -17.76
N GLY A 133 -6.18 14.69 -18.44
CA GLY A 133 -5.17 15.54 -17.80
C GLY A 133 -5.77 16.44 -16.72
N LEU A 134 -4.98 16.67 -15.67
CA LEU A 134 -5.26 17.64 -14.61
C LEU A 134 -4.24 18.77 -14.65
N THR A 135 -4.55 19.87 -13.95
CA THR A 135 -3.56 20.90 -13.66
C THR A 135 -2.52 20.33 -12.70
N VAL A 136 -1.24 20.56 -12.99
CA VAL A 136 -0.15 20.21 -12.09
C VAL A 136 -0.29 20.97 -10.78
N ASP A 137 0.01 20.32 -9.66
CA ASP A 137 0.05 20.95 -8.34
C ASP A 137 1.53 21.27 -8.01
N PRO A 138 1.96 22.53 -8.09
CA PRO A 138 3.35 22.90 -7.83
C PRO A 138 3.74 22.74 -6.35
N GLU A 139 2.77 22.67 -5.43
CA GLU A 139 3.04 22.54 -4.00
C GLU A 139 3.49 21.13 -3.60
N LEU A 140 3.24 20.13 -4.46
CA LEU A 140 3.65 18.74 -4.23
C LEU A 140 5.15 18.51 -4.32
N GLY A 141 5.90 19.38 -5.03
CA GLY A 141 7.33 19.20 -5.23
C GLY A 141 7.67 17.82 -5.81
N GLY A 142 8.33 16.97 -5.02
CA GLY A 142 8.74 15.61 -5.39
C GLY A 142 7.75 14.50 -5.01
N ILE A 143 6.57 14.85 -4.48
CA ILE A 143 5.61 13.88 -3.93
C ILE A 143 4.67 13.37 -5.02
N THR A 144 4.37 12.07 -4.94
CA THR A 144 3.27 11.47 -5.69
C THR A 144 2.04 11.41 -4.79
N ARG A 145 0.94 12.03 -5.21
CA ARG A 145 -0.36 12.09 -4.53
C ARG A 145 -1.40 11.32 -5.32
N PHE A 146 -2.16 10.49 -4.62
CA PHE A 146 -3.42 9.92 -5.05
C PHE A 146 -4.54 10.53 -4.23
N GLU A 147 -5.61 10.95 -4.88
CA GLU A 147 -6.84 11.41 -4.24
C GLU A 147 -8.00 10.55 -4.71
N PHE A 148 -8.79 10.07 -3.75
CA PHE A 148 -9.95 9.23 -3.95
C PHE A 148 -11.19 9.93 -3.38
N PRO A 149 -11.86 10.80 -4.15
CA PRO A 149 -13.14 11.36 -3.75
C PRO A 149 -14.18 10.26 -3.54
N PHE A 150 -14.94 10.30 -2.45
CA PHE A 150 -16.01 9.32 -2.16
C PHE A 150 -17.26 9.61 -3.00
N ASN A 151 -17.15 9.44 -4.31
CA ASN A 151 -18.17 9.78 -5.30
C ASN A 151 -18.70 8.58 -6.09
N ASN A 152 -18.48 7.35 -5.61
CA ASN A 152 -19.16 6.18 -6.17
C ASN A 152 -20.64 6.17 -5.76
N ASN A 153 -21.54 6.23 -6.74
CA ASN A 153 -22.99 6.27 -6.52
C ASN A 153 -23.57 5.01 -5.85
N LYS A 154 -22.84 3.89 -5.87
CA LYS A 154 -23.22 2.63 -5.22
C LYS A 154 -22.83 2.57 -3.74
N LYS A 155 -22.06 3.54 -3.22
CA LYS A 155 -21.60 3.57 -1.83
C LYS A 155 -21.76 4.96 -1.23
N ASN A 156 -22.46 5.06 -0.09
CA ASN A 156 -22.59 6.36 0.59
C ASN A 156 -21.22 6.85 1.09
N PRO A 157 -20.92 8.16 1.03
CA PRO A 157 -19.65 8.70 1.52
C PRO A 157 -19.37 8.38 3.00
N SER A 158 -20.40 8.34 3.85
CA SER A 158 -20.25 7.96 5.26
C SER A 158 -19.80 6.51 5.45
N ASP A 159 -20.31 5.61 4.61
CA ASP A 159 -19.95 4.19 4.63
C ASP A 159 -18.53 3.99 4.10
N ALA A 160 -18.19 4.68 3.00
CA ALA A 160 -16.82 4.75 2.48
C ALA A 160 -15.82 5.24 3.54
N TYR A 161 -16.12 6.35 4.20
CA TYR A 161 -15.30 6.90 5.29
C TYR A 161 -15.12 5.89 6.42
N ALA A 162 -16.21 5.28 6.90
CA ALA A 162 -16.16 4.32 8.00
C ALA A 162 -15.33 3.07 7.67
N GLU A 163 -15.44 2.55 6.45
CA GLU A 163 -14.66 1.41 5.97
C GLU A 163 -13.17 1.75 5.84
N VAL A 164 -12.82 2.90 5.26
CA VAL A 164 -11.42 3.34 5.14
C VAL A 164 -10.82 3.62 6.52
N LEU A 165 -11.58 4.24 7.42
CA LEU A 165 -11.16 4.48 8.80
C LEU A 165 -10.85 3.17 9.53
N ALA A 166 -11.72 2.17 9.39
CA ALA A 166 -11.49 0.84 9.97
C ALA A 166 -10.21 0.20 9.40
N GLY A 167 -9.99 0.30 8.09
CA GLY A 167 -8.77 -0.20 7.45
C GLY A 167 -7.49 0.51 7.90
N LEU A 168 -7.54 1.83 8.12
CA LEU A 168 -6.40 2.59 8.67
C LEU A 168 -6.14 2.24 10.14
N ASP A 169 -7.19 2.09 10.94
CA ASP A 169 -7.08 1.69 12.36
C ASP A 169 -6.51 0.25 12.50
N ASP A 170 -6.74 -0.62 11.50
CA ASP A 170 -6.23 -2.00 11.43
C ASP A 170 -4.75 -2.09 10.99
N ILE A 171 -4.12 -0.99 10.56
CA ILE A 171 -2.69 -0.97 10.26
C ILE A 171 -1.89 -1.34 11.52
N SER A 172 -1.39 -2.57 11.50
CA SER A 172 -0.50 -3.11 12.53
C SER A 172 0.85 -2.39 12.51
N GLU A 173 1.44 -2.20 13.69
CA GLU A 173 2.84 -1.76 13.83
C GLU A 173 3.83 -2.68 13.09
N ASN A 174 3.47 -3.96 12.90
CA ASN A 174 4.32 -4.93 12.20
C ASN A 174 4.25 -4.80 10.67
N THR A 175 3.40 -3.93 10.12
CA THR A 175 3.25 -3.73 8.65
C THR A 175 4.59 -3.40 7.98
N LEU A 176 5.44 -2.62 8.65
CA LEU A 176 6.75 -2.23 8.13
C LEU A 176 7.86 -3.27 8.32
N LEU A 177 7.64 -4.33 9.12
CA LEU A 177 8.70 -5.21 9.60
C LEU A 177 9.50 -5.85 8.44
N PHE A 178 8.80 -6.26 7.39
CA PHE A 178 9.39 -6.94 6.24
C PHE A 178 9.51 -6.07 4.99
N LEU A 179 9.03 -4.82 5.03
CA LEU A 179 9.22 -3.87 3.94
C LEU A 179 10.70 -3.55 3.77
N SER A 180 11.13 -3.32 2.55
CA SER A 180 12.52 -3.02 2.20
C SER A 180 12.77 -1.51 2.23
N SER A 181 11.85 -0.70 1.69
CA SER A 181 12.03 0.73 1.45
C SER A 181 11.30 1.60 2.47
N ILE A 182 9.98 1.42 2.63
CA ILE A 182 9.17 2.27 3.51
C ILE A 182 9.64 2.12 4.97
N LYS A 183 9.86 3.27 5.62
CA LYS A 183 10.27 3.41 7.02
C LYS A 183 9.23 4.09 7.89
N SER A 184 8.26 4.78 7.30
CA SER A 184 7.22 5.48 8.05
C SER A 184 5.88 5.45 7.31
N ILE A 185 4.81 5.13 8.03
CA ILE A 185 3.42 5.28 7.60
C ILE A 185 2.76 6.24 8.57
N ARG A 186 2.31 7.38 8.08
CA ARG A 186 1.49 8.32 8.85
C ARG A 186 0.06 8.29 8.35
N TRP A 187 -0.90 8.39 9.26
CA TRP A 187 -2.27 8.70 8.88
C TRP A 187 -2.89 9.75 9.80
N GLU A 188 -3.60 10.68 9.19
CA GLU A 188 -4.29 11.80 9.81
C GLU A 188 -5.78 11.65 9.49
N VAL A 189 -6.61 11.71 10.54
CA VAL A 189 -8.06 11.62 10.41
C VAL A 189 -8.64 12.82 11.13
N LYS A 190 -9.52 13.55 10.45
CA LYS A 190 -10.18 14.74 11.00
C LYS A 190 -10.76 14.45 12.40
N ASN A 191 -10.44 15.31 13.36
CA ASN A 191 -10.83 15.20 14.79
C ASN A 191 -10.28 13.98 15.56
N LYS A 192 -9.37 13.18 14.98
CA LYS A 192 -8.57 12.20 15.73
C LYS A 192 -7.15 12.72 15.90
N LYS A 193 -6.37 12.07 16.77
CA LYS A 193 -4.93 12.30 16.89
C LYS A 193 -4.21 11.60 15.73
N ASP A 194 -3.21 12.27 15.18
CA ASP A 194 -2.34 11.72 14.15
C ASP A 194 -1.70 10.43 14.64
N SER A 195 -1.58 9.46 13.73
CA SER A 195 -0.97 8.19 14.04
C SER A 195 0.19 7.94 13.11
N VAL A 196 1.30 7.46 13.67
CA VAL A 196 2.53 7.17 12.92
C VAL A 196 3.05 5.81 13.34
N VAL A 197 3.37 4.98 12.36
CA VAL A 197 4.18 3.77 12.54
C VAL A 197 5.53 4.01 11.89
N SER A 198 6.61 3.85 12.65
CA SER A 198 7.98 4.08 12.19
C SER A 198 8.86 2.86 12.45
N ARG A 199 9.76 2.59 11.50
CA ARG A 199 10.78 1.54 11.60
C ARG A 199 12.16 2.16 11.80
N PHE A 200 12.84 1.73 12.85
CA PHE A 200 14.23 2.10 13.13
C PHE A 200 15.15 0.88 12.98
N VAL A 201 16.30 1.11 12.35
CA VAL A 201 17.34 0.09 12.17
C VAL A 201 18.50 0.47 13.08
N HIS A 202 18.61 -0.19 14.24
CA HIS A 202 19.66 0.10 15.21
C HIS A 202 20.97 -0.60 14.85
N THR A 203 20.87 -1.83 14.36
CA THR A 203 22.01 -2.60 13.84
C THR A 203 21.59 -3.37 12.58
N LYS A 204 22.52 -4.13 12.00
CA LYS A 204 22.23 -5.00 10.85
C LYS A 204 21.05 -5.96 11.10
N TYR A 205 20.83 -6.38 12.35
CA TYR A 205 19.81 -7.36 12.70
C TYR A 205 18.74 -6.83 13.65
N HIS A 206 19.01 -5.74 14.38
CA HIS A 206 18.06 -5.20 15.36
C HIS A 206 17.20 -4.11 14.75
N ILE A 207 15.90 -4.38 14.72
CA ILE A 207 14.87 -3.48 14.22
C ILE A 207 13.96 -3.11 15.38
N GLU A 208 13.54 -1.85 15.44
CA GLU A 208 12.49 -1.37 16.31
C GLU A 208 11.32 -0.86 15.48
N MET A 209 10.12 -1.22 15.92
CA MET A 209 8.85 -0.72 15.41
C MET A 209 8.21 0.16 16.47
N LEU A 210 7.95 1.42 16.13
CA LEU A 210 7.27 2.37 17.00
C LEU A 210 5.89 2.70 16.44
N LYS A 211 4.85 2.69 17.30
CA LYS A 211 3.55 3.31 17.02
C LYS A 211 3.37 4.51 17.93
N ILE A 212 3.14 5.67 17.34
CA ILE A 212 2.92 6.95 18.03
C ILE A 212 1.50 7.44 17.69
N ILE A 213 0.75 7.89 18.69
CA ILE A 213 -0.56 8.52 18.52
C ILE A 213 -0.55 9.90 19.20
N GLY A 214 -0.67 10.96 18.41
CA GLY A 214 -0.36 12.32 18.82
C GLY A 214 1.11 12.41 19.24
N ASP A 215 1.37 12.86 20.47
CA ASP A 215 2.73 12.96 21.03
C ASP A 215 3.13 11.77 21.90
N ARG A 216 2.30 10.71 21.94
CA ARG A 216 2.51 9.57 22.83
C ARG A 216 2.94 8.33 22.06
N THR A 217 4.08 7.75 22.43
CA THR A 217 4.44 6.38 22.05
C THR A 217 3.46 5.40 22.69
N VAL A 218 2.73 4.68 21.85
CA VAL A 218 1.71 3.70 22.26
C VAL A 218 2.28 2.29 22.26
N SER A 219 3.21 2.00 21.35
CA SER A 219 3.98 0.75 21.35
C SER A 219 5.41 0.95 20.86
N SER A 220 6.31 0.14 21.40
CA SER A 220 7.68 -0.06 20.93
C SER A 220 7.96 -1.56 20.95
N SER A 221 8.14 -2.13 19.75
CA SER A 221 8.31 -3.56 19.52
C SER A 221 9.67 -3.80 18.85
N HIS A 222 10.50 -4.65 19.44
CA HIS A 222 11.85 -4.92 18.95
C HIS A 222 11.95 -6.33 18.34
N PHE A 223 12.78 -6.45 17.29
CA PHE A 223 12.97 -7.70 16.56
C PHE A 223 14.43 -7.94 16.18
N LEU A 224 14.84 -9.21 16.19
CA LEU A 224 15.98 -9.67 15.39
C LEU A 224 15.47 -10.10 14.02
N LEU A 225 15.84 -9.35 12.99
CA LEU A 225 15.44 -9.59 11.61
C LEU A 225 16.62 -10.12 10.79
N PHE A 226 16.45 -11.29 10.21
CA PHE A 226 17.36 -11.88 9.24
C PHE A 226 16.67 -11.90 7.88
N MET A 227 17.31 -11.31 6.87
CA MET A 227 16.80 -11.29 5.50
C MET A 227 17.88 -11.75 4.54
N GLN A 228 17.52 -12.63 3.62
CA GLN A 228 18.39 -13.10 2.54
C GLN A 228 17.62 -13.11 1.21
N PRO A 229 18.23 -12.63 0.11
CA PRO A 229 17.67 -12.82 -1.22
C PRO A 229 17.46 -14.30 -1.52
N ALA A 230 16.31 -14.66 -2.08
CA ALA A 230 16.05 -16.02 -2.51
C ALA A 230 16.88 -16.33 -3.76
N GLU A 231 17.65 -17.41 -3.72
CA GLU A 231 18.52 -17.81 -4.82
C GLU A 231 17.70 -18.08 -6.10
N GLY A 232 18.18 -17.56 -7.23
CA GLY A 232 17.49 -17.66 -8.51
C GLY A 232 16.28 -16.74 -8.68
N LEU A 233 15.92 -15.93 -7.67
CA LEU A 233 14.82 -14.97 -7.71
C LEU A 233 15.36 -13.54 -7.61
N ARG A 234 14.90 -12.62 -8.47
CA ARG A 234 15.47 -11.27 -8.54
C ARG A 234 15.00 -10.31 -7.44
N LYS A 235 13.77 -10.46 -6.94
CA LYS A 235 13.13 -9.48 -6.03
C LYS A 235 12.67 -10.07 -4.68
N GLN A 236 12.62 -11.40 -4.59
CA GLN A 236 12.10 -12.12 -3.44
C GLN A 236 13.21 -12.29 -2.40
N CYS A 237 12.82 -12.10 -1.14
CA CYS A 237 13.68 -12.36 0.02
C CYS A 237 12.97 -13.36 0.93
N ILE A 238 13.76 -14.20 1.58
CA ILE A 238 13.35 -14.99 2.73
C ILE A 238 13.70 -14.18 3.97
N ALA A 239 12.72 -13.97 4.84
CA ALA A 239 12.93 -13.24 6.09
C ALA A 239 12.44 -14.05 7.29
N ILE A 240 13.22 -13.99 8.37
CA ILE A 240 12.86 -14.53 9.67
C ILE A 240 13.02 -13.41 10.69
N ALA A 241 11.98 -13.15 11.47
CA ALA A 241 12.01 -12.20 12.57
C ALA A 241 11.76 -12.93 13.88
N PHE A 242 12.58 -12.66 14.89
CA PHE A 242 12.36 -13.09 16.27
C PHE A 242 11.92 -11.90 17.11
N SER A 243 10.79 -12.01 17.79
CA SER A 243 10.35 -10.97 18.72
C SER A 243 11.28 -10.88 19.93
N LEU A 244 11.65 -9.66 20.31
CA LEU A 244 12.46 -9.37 21.48
C LEU A 244 11.61 -8.74 22.58
N GLY A 245 11.67 -9.32 23.78
CA GLY A 245 11.10 -8.73 24.99
C GLY A 245 12.20 -8.31 25.95
N PHE A 246 12.01 -7.20 26.65
CA PHE A 246 12.98 -6.73 27.65
C PHE A 246 13.20 -7.76 28.76
N LEU A 247 14.43 -7.80 29.27
CA LEU A 247 14.75 -8.49 30.52
C LEU A 247 14.15 -7.74 31.71
N SER A 248 14.02 -8.44 32.84
CA SER A 248 13.47 -7.87 34.07
C SER A 248 14.27 -6.62 34.48
N ASN A 249 13.55 -5.54 34.81
CA ASN A 249 14.08 -4.21 35.19
C ASN A 249 14.57 -3.31 34.06
N ILE A 250 14.33 -3.66 32.80
CA ILE A 250 14.63 -2.81 31.64
C ILE A 250 13.31 -2.38 31.00
N SER A 251 13.16 -1.07 30.81
CA SER A 251 11.93 -0.46 30.26
C SER A 251 12.16 0.27 28.94
N GLU A 252 13.42 0.50 28.56
CA GLU A 252 13.82 1.22 27.36
C GLU A 252 15.10 0.63 26.78
N TYR A 253 15.27 0.77 25.47
CA TYR A 253 16.47 0.34 24.77
C TYR A 253 17.60 1.35 24.95
N ASP A 254 18.76 0.85 25.39
CA ASP A 254 20.02 1.60 25.52
C ASP A 254 21.00 1.12 24.43
N PRO A 255 21.33 1.95 23.42
CA PRO A 255 22.23 1.57 22.34
C PRO A 255 23.69 1.38 22.79
N ALA A 256 24.05 1.79 24.01
CA ALA A 256 25.39 1.60 24.55
C ALA A 256 25.62 0.20 25.16
N LYS A 257 24.57 -0.59 25.37
CA LYS A 257 24.63 -1.93 25.98
C LYS A 257 24.40 -3.03 24.95
N GLU A 258 24.88 -4.24 25.25
CA GLU A 258 24.63 -5.38 24.38
C GLU A 258 23.14 -5.77 24.37
N LEU A 259 22.66 -6.34 23.26
CA LEU A 259 21.27 -6.81 23.17
C LEU A 259 20.98 -7.96 24.15
N SER A 260 21.96 -8.84 24.38
CA SER A 260 21.90 -9.96 25.33
C SER A 260 21.70 -9.51 26.78
N GLU A 261 22.17 -8.31 27.13
CA GLU A 261 22.01 -7.71 28.46
C GLU A 261 20.67 -7.00 28.63
N GLN A 262 19.92 -6.81 27.52
CA GLN A 262 18.70 -6.01 27.49
C GLN A 262 17.45 -6.80 27.13
N PHE A 263 17.59 -7.82 26.28
CA PHE A 263 16.49 -8.53 25.67
C PHE A 263 16.63 -10.05 25.80
N LYS A 264 15.48 -10.71 25.72
CA LYS A 264 15.35 -12.14 25.45
C LYS A 264 14.46 -12.33 24.22
N ILE A 265 14.67 -13.43 23.50
CA ILE A 265 13.74 -13.85 22.45
C ILE A 265 12.43 -14.29 23.13
N VAL A 266 11.31 -13.76 22.66
CA VAL A 266 9.97 -14.12 23.10
C VAL A 266 9.31 -14.91 21.99
N VAL A 267 8.87 -16.13 22.32
CA VAL A 267 8.18 -16.99 21.37
C VAL A 267 6.75 -16.48 21.16
N LEU A 268 6.38 -16.23 19.91
CA LEU A 268 5.00 -15.95 19.54
C LEU A 268 4.23 -17.27 19.40
N ARG A 269 3.07 -17.37 20.05
CA ARG A 269 2.22 -18.56 20.00
C ARG A 269 0.80 -18.18 19.55
N PRO A 270 0.36 -18.63 18.36
CA PRO A 270 1.15 -19.30 17.31
C PRO A 270 2.19 -18.35 16.68
N GLY A 271 3.23 -18.91 16.04
CA GLY A 271 4.10 -18.13 15.17
C GLY A 271 3.30 -17.65 13.95
N ASN A 272 3.50 -16.41 13.52
CA ASN A 272 2.73 -15.80 12.45
C ASN A 272 3.51 -15.88 11.13
N VAL A 273 2.91 -16.49 10.11
CA VAL A 273 3.42 -16.38 8.73
C VAL A 273 2.80 -15.14 8.11
N ALA A 274 3.63 -14.21 7.64
CA ALA A 274 3.19 -12.98 7.00
C ALA A 274 3.67 -12.93 5.55
N VAL A 275 2.73 -12.93 4.60
CA VAL A 275 3.05 -12.79 3.17
C VAL A 275 2.87 -11.32 2.77
N PHE A 276 3.79 -10.47 3.20
CA PHE A 276 3.90 -9.02 2.95
C PHE A 276 2.70 -8.15 3.40
N PHE A 277 1.48 -8.68 3.39
CA PHE A 277 0.23 -8.14 3.92
C PHE A 277 -0.64 -9.31 4.39
N PRO A 278 -1.44 -9.18 5.47
CA PRO A 278 -2.20 -10.30 6.01
C PRO A 278 -3.16 -10.86 4.95
N ALA A 279 -2.84 -12.04 4.42
CA ALA A 279 -3.70 -12.81 3.55
C ALA A 279 -4.74 -13.56 4.39
N GLU A 280 -5.45 -12.88 5.29
CA GLU A 280 -6.40 -13.57 6.18
C GLU A 280 -7.53 -14.24 5.37
N LYS A 281 -7.81 -13.80 4.12
CA LYS A 281 -8.74 -14.46 3.19
C LYS A 281 -8.42 -14.23 1.70
N GLU A 282 -7.27 -14.68 1.18
CA GLU A 282 -7.13 -14.75 -0.29
C GLU A 282 -7.94 -15.94 -0.84
N THR A 283 -9.15 -15.67 -1.36
CA THR A 283 -10.03 -16.64 -2.05
C THR A 283 -10.22 -16.33 -3.54
N SER A 284 -9.56 -15.27 -4.05
CA SER A 284 -9.83 -14.68 -5.37
C SER A 284 -9.25 -15.46 -6.55
N GLY A 285 -8.37 -16.44 -6.33
CA GLY A 285 -7.72 -17.21 -7.41
C GLY A 285 -6.89 -16.35 -8.38
N LEU A 286 -6.60 -15.10 -8.02
CA LEU A 286 -5.76 -14.20 -8.78
C LEU A 286 -4.32 -14.38 -8.30
N ASN A 287 -3.44 -14.85 -9.18
CA ASN A 287 -1.99 -15.02 -8.92
C ASN A 287 -1.25 -13.67 -8.78
N GLY A 288 -1.67 -12.84 -7.82
CA GLY A 288 -1.05 -11.57 -7.46
C GLY A 288 -0.23 -11.65 -6.17
N THR A 289 -0.08 -12.83 -5.57
CA THR A 289 0.58 -12.99 -4.29
C THR A 289 2.11 -12.78 -4.44
N TYR A 290 2.63 -11.68 -3.87
CA TYR A 290 4.05 -11.49 -3.65
C TYR A 290 4.52 -12.60 -2.69
N PHE A 291 5.06 -13.71 -3.21
CA PHE A 291 5.63 -14.76 -2.36
C PHE A 291 6.93 -14.27 -1.70
N ARG A 292 6.80 -13.46 -0.64
CA ARG A 292 7.79 -13.36 0.44
C ARG A 292 7.28 -14.22 1.58
N ILE A 293 7.88 -15.38 1.77
CA ILE A 293 7.62 -16.20 2.95
C ILE A 293 8.36 -15.51 4.10
N ASN A 294 7.63 -14.73 4.89
CA ASN A 294 8.16 -14.17 6.13
C ASN A 294 7.58 -14.95 7.29
N ILE A 295 8.47 -15.38 8.18
CA ILE A 295 8.08 -16.11 9.38
C ILE A 295 8.43 -15.23 10.57
N LEU A 296 7.42 -14.85 11.33
CA LEU A 296 7.56 -14.21 12.63
C LEU A 296 7.47 -15.31 13.70
N ILE A 297 8.57 -15.52 14.42
CA ILE A 297 8.77 -16.58 15.41
C ILE A 297 8.79 -15.99 16.82
#